data_AF-A0A370I4F0-F1
#
_entry.id   AF-A0A370I4F0-F1
#
_cell.length_a   1.000
_cell.length_b   1.000
_cell.length_c   1.000
_cell.angle_alpha   90.00
_cell.angle_beta   90.00
_cell.angle_gamma   90.00
#
_symmetry.space_group_name_H-M   'P 1'
#
loop_
_entity.id
_entity.type
_entity.pdbx_description
1 polymer ?
#
loop_
_entity_poly.entity_id
_entity_poly.type
_entity_poly.pdbx_seq_one_letter_code
_entity_poly.pdbx_strand_id
1 'polypeptide(L)'
;MTTMSIAGVLPTAPQLLCAFQGRRFEDRALLRSARALAELHARRVQVRDPIMVAEIDCRRGELVDDINDWVEQEMPQHRNGASLHTESLGAVVDRMARSWVDANQAIDRHGPRSDNTHKHWYHLAELVDGYTDLVIDVAGGRRRLPEQ
;
A
#
# COMPACT_ATOMS: atom_id res chain seq x y z
N MET A 1 -30.19 -13.60 -0.07
CA MET A 1 -29.28 -13.58 1.09
C MET A 1 -28.02 -14.31 0.66
N THR A 2 -27.12 -13.59 -0.02
CA THR A 2 -25.93 -14.17 -0.64
C THR A 2 -24.82 -14.18 0.39
N THR A 3 -24.36 -15.36 0.76
CA THR A 3 -23.14 -15.59 1.54
C THR A 3 -21.94 -15.11 0.71
N MET A 4 -21.49 -13.87 0.93
CA MET A 4 -20.19 -13.44 0.44
C MET A 4 -19.12 -14.24 1.17
N SER A 5 -18.43 -15.10 0.42
CA SER A 5 -17.23 -15.79 0.85
C SER A 5 -16.20 -14.76 1.33
N ILE A 6 -15.73 -14.90 2.56
CA ILE A 6 -14.81 -13.97 3.26
C ILE A 6 -13.37 -14.07 2.69
N ALA A 7 -13.15 -14.92 1.68
CA ALA A 7 -11.90 -14.98 0.91
C ALA A 7 -12.03 -14.13 -0.38
N GLY A 8 -11.55 -12.87 -0.37
CA GLY A 8 -11.38 -12.09 -1.61
C GLY A 8 -11.50 -10.55 -1.54
N VAL A 9 -11.61 -9.94 -0.35
CA VAL A 9 -11.83 -8.48 -0.23
C VAL A 9 -10.53 -7.68 -0.35
N LEU A 10 -9.51 -7.99 0.47
CA LEU A 10 -8.21 -7.32 0.37
C LEU A 10 -7.48 -7.68 -0.94
N PRO A 11 -6.83 -6.71 -1.59
CA PRO A 11 -6.02 -7.01 -2.75
C PRO A 11 -4.78 -7.79 -2.35
N THR A 12 -4.32 -8.67 -3.23
CA THR A 12 -3.04 -9.35 -3.10
C THR A 12 -1.88 -8.39 -3.39
N ALA A 13 -0.67 -8.70 -2.90
CA ALA A 13 0.50 -7.89 -3.23
C ALA A 13 0.73 -7.71 -4.74
N PRO A 14 0.58 -8.75 -5.60
CA PRO A 14 0.62 -8.57 -7.06
C PRO A 14 -0.39 -7.57 -7.60
N GLN A 15 -1.62 -7.52 -7.05
CA GLN A 15 -2.62 -6.53 -7.46
C GLN A 15 -2.18 -5.10 -7.09
N LEU A 16 -1.62 -4.89 -5.89
CA LEU A 16 -1.06 -3.59 -5.51
C LEU A 16 0.10 -3.17 -6.42
N LEU A 17 1.06 -4.06 -6.68
CA LEU A 17 2.20 -3.78 -7.56
C LEU A 17 1.74 -3.41 -8.99
N CYS A 18 0.70 -4.08 -9.49
CA CYS A 18 0.10 -3.73 -10.77
C CYS A 18 -0.58 -2.35 -10.73
N ALA A 19 -1.24 -1.99 -9.62
CA ALA A 19 -1.88 -0.70 -9.44
C ALA A 19 -0.83 0.43 -9.38
N PHE A 20 0.29 0.22 -8.67
CA PHE A 20 1.42 1.16 -8.65
C PHE A 20 2.01 1.39 -10.05
N GLN A 21 2.08 0.35 -10.87
CA GLN A 21 2.48 0.45 -12.28
C GLN A 21 1.49 1.23 -13.16
N GLY A 22 0.32 1.60 -12.63
CA GLY A 22 -0.72 2.31 -13.37
C GLY A 22 -1.65 1.40 -14.18
N ARG A 23 -1.59 0.07 -13.99
CA ARG A 23 -2.57 -0.85 -14.57
C ARG A 23 -3.91 -0.64 -13.88
N ARG A 24 -4.97 -0.49 -14.69
CA ARG A 24 -6.33 -0.30 -14.18
C ARG A 24 -6.90 -1.65 -13.78
N PHE A 25 -7.43 -1.71 -12.56
CA PHE A 25 -8.33 -2.76 -12.13
C PHE A 25 -9.75 -2.22 -12.17
N GLU A 26 -10.73 -3.10 -12.38
CA GLU A 26 -12.15 -2.77 -12.19
C GLU A 26 -12.35 -2.10 -10.82
N ASP A 27 -13.32 -1.20 -10.76
CA ASP A 27 -13.47 -0.03 -9.88
C ASP A 27 -13.35 -0.27 -8.35
N ARG A 28 -12.20 -0.72 -7.87
CA ARG A 28 -11.90 -0.91 -6.44
C ARG A 28 -11.26 0.34 -5.86
N ALA A 29 -11.97 1.01 -4.95
CA ALA A 29 -11.54 2.25 -4.30
C ALA A 29 -10.10 2.15 -3.75
N LEU A 30 -9.77 1.07 -3.01
CA LEU A 30 -8.43 0.83 -2.48
C LEU A 30 -7.34 0.81 -3.57
N LEU A 31 -7.56 0.12 -4.70
CA LEU A 31 -6.54 0.05 -5.76
C LEU A 31 -6.35 1.40 -6.48
N ARG A 32 -7.40 2.23 -6.54
CA ARG A 32 -7.27 3.62 -7.03
C ARG A 32 -6.45 4.47 -6.07
N SER A 33 -6.68 4.36 -4.76
CA SER A 33 -5.90 5.06 -3.75
C SER A 33 -4.44 4.60 -3.74
N ALA A 34 -4.19 3.28 -3.84
CA ALA A 34 -2.86 2.70 -3.96
C ALA A 34 -2.08 3.25 -5.17
N ARG A 35 -2.72 3.33 -6.33
CA ARG A 35 -2.14 3.98 -7.51
C ARG A 35 -1.82 5.46 -7.25
N ALA A 36 -2.76 6.21 -6.68
CA ALA A 36 -2.57 7.63 -6.40
C ALA A 36 -1.41 7.87 -5.42
N LEU A 37 -1.21 6.99 -4.44
CA LEU A 37 -0.04 7.01 -3.54
C LEU A 37 1.27 6.88 -4.32
N ALA A 38 1.36 5.93 -5.26
CA ALA A 38 2.55 5.79 -6.10
C ALA A 38 2.81 7.02 -6.98
N GLU A 39 1.75 7.62 -7.54
CA GLU A 39 1.84 8.86 -8.33
C GLU A 39 2.33 10.04 -7.46
N LEU A 40 1.84 10.17 -6.23
CA LEU A 40 2.30 11.19 -5.28
C LEU A 40 3.76 11.00 -4.88
N HIS A 41 4.20 9.77 -4.58
CA HIS A 41 5.61 9.49 -4.27
C HIS A 41 6.53 9.80 -5.46
N ALA A 42 6.11 9.47 -6.68
CA ALA A 42 6.87 9.83 -7.88
C ALA A 42 7.00 11.35 -8.05
N ARG A 43 5.90 12.10 -7.83
CA ARG A 43 5.91 13.57 -7.87
C ARG A 43 6.74 14.17 -6.74
N ARG A 44 6.64 13.62 -5.52
CA ARG A 44 7.33 14.11 -4.31
C ARG A 44 8.84 14.20 -4.47
N VAL A 45 9.42 13.29 -5.25
CA VAL A 45 10.87 13.25 -5.52
C VAL A 45 11.32 14.43 -6.40
N GLN A 46 10.46 14.92 -7.29
CA GLN A 46 10.77 15.97 -8.25
C GLN A 46 10.56 17.38 -7.66
N VAL A 47 9.74 17.50 -6.62
CA VAL A 47 9.39 18.77 -5.99
C VAL A 47 10.42 19.16 -4.92
N ARG A 48 10.74 20.45 -4.86
CA ARG A 48 11.60 21.06 -3.82
C ARG A 48 10.92 22.21 -3.08
N ASP A 49 9.86 22.78 -3.66
CA ASP A 49 9.07 23.83 -3.04
C ASP A 49 8.39 23.30 -1.74
N PRO A 50 8.61 23.94 -0.58
CA PRO A 50 8.07 23.47 0.70
C PRO A 50 6.54 23.43 0.77
N ILE A 51 5.85 24.35 0.11
CA ILE A 51 4.38 24.42 0.11
C ILE A 51 3.84 23.25 -0.69
N MET A 52 4.37 23.05 -1.89
CA MET A 52 3.99 21.91 -2.75
C MET A 52 4.32 20.56 -2.10
N VAL A 53 5.41 20.49 -1.34
CA VAL A 53 5.77 19.31 -0.53
C VAL A 53 4.70 19.04 0.53
N ALA A 54 4.28 20.06 1.27
CA ALA A 54 3.26 19.92 2.31
C ALA A 54 1.91 19.49 1.72
N GLU A 55 1.54 20.02 0.55
CA GLU A 55 0.32 19.60 -0.17
C GLU A 55 0.36 18.12 -0.56
N ILE A 56 1.49 17.65 -1.10
CA ILE A 56 1.68 16.24 -1.45
C ILE A 56 1.60 15.36 -0.20
N ASP A 57 2.29 15.75 0.88
CA ASP A 57 2.34 14.98 2.11
C ASP A 57 0.96 14.95 2.82
N CYS A 58 0.17 16.03 2.71
CA CYS A 58 -1.21 16.10 3.17
C CYS A 58 -2.14 15.18 2.36
N ARG A 59 -2.09 15.28 1.02
CA ARG A 59 -2.90 14.41 0.14
C ARG A 59 -2.54 12.94 0.29
N ARG A 60 -1.28 12.63 0.60
CA ARG A 60 -0.83 11.26 0.93
C ARG A 60 -1.49 10.75 2.22
N GLY A 61 -1.60 11.59 3.25
CA GLY A 61 -2.35 11.26 4.48
C GLY A 61 -3.82 10.96 4.19
N GLU A 62 -4.49 11.82 3.43
CA GLU A 62 -5.90 11.61 3.05
C GLU A 62 -6.12 10.28 2.32
N LEU A 63 -5.22 9.89 1.42
CA LEU A 63 -5.32 8.60 0.73
C LEU A 63 -5.06 7.40 1.63
N VAL A 64 -4.25 7.55 2.67
CA VAL A 64 -4.05 6.52 3.70
C VAL A 64 -5.31 6.35 4.52
N ASP A 65 -5.96 7.45 4.90
CA ASP A 65 -7.23 7.43 5.62
C ASP A 65 -8.36 6.85 4.75
N ASP A 66 -8.44 7.24 3.47
CA ASP A 66 -9.40 6.66 2.50
C ASP A 66 -9.29 5.12 2.42
N ILE A 67 -8.06 4.57 2.49
CA ILE A 67 -7.83 3.12 2.48
C ILE A 67 -8.30 2.49 3.79
N ASN A 68 -8.03 3.12 4.93
CA ASN A 68 -8.43 2.59 6.23
C ASN A 68 -9.95 2.63 6.38
N ASP A 69 -10.60 3.73 6.02
CA ASP A 69 -12.06 3.86 5.99
C ASP A 69 -12.71 2.78 5.11
N TRP A 70 -12.11 2.51 3.95
CA TRP A 70 -12.56 1.44 3.07
C TRP A 70 -12.43 0.06 3.74
N VAL A 71 -11.33 -0.21 4.47
CA VAL A 71 -11.15 -1.44 5.23
C VAL A 71 -12.20 -1.58 6.33
N GLU A 72 -12.53 -0.49 7.02
CA GLU A 72 -13.57 -0.51 8.06
C GLU A 72 -14.95 -0.84 7.49
N GLN A 73 -15.27 -0.30 6.31
CA GLN A 73 -16.55 -0.50 5.63
C GLN A 73 -16.68 -1.90 5.03
N GLU A 74 -15.65 -2.37 4.31
CA GLU A 74 -15.71 -3.63 3.55
C GLU A 74 -15.27 -4.85 4.36
N MET A 75 -14.59 -4.64 5.49
CA MET A 75 -14.15 -5.72 6.38
C MET A 75 -14.43 -5.45 7.86
N PRO A 76 -15.68 -5.24 8.30
CA PRO A 76 -15.98 -4.99 9.71
C PRO A 76 -15.38 -6.05 10.67
N GLN A 77 -15.20 -7.29 10.20
CA GLN A 77 -14.56 -8.37 10.94
C GLN A 77 -13.06 -8.15 11.25
N HIS A 78 -12.38 -7.19 10.62
CA HIS A 78 -10.97 -6.87 10.89
C HIS A 78 -10.74 -6.50 12.36
N ARG A 79 -11.79 -6.10 13.10
CA ARG A 79 -11.72 -5.71 14.52
C ARG A 79 -11.65 -6.89 15.48
N ASN A 80 -12.01 -8.08 15.01
CA ASN A 80 -12.19 -9.28 15.84
C ASN A 80 -10.92 -10.14 15.96
N GLY A 81 -9.82 -9.73 15.35
CA GLY A 81 -8.57 -10.48 15.36
C GLY A 81 -7.93 -10.59 16.75
N ALA A 82 -7.27 -11.72 17.00
CA ALA A 82 -6.72 -12.05 18.32
C ALA A 82 -5.57 -11.14 18.77
N SER A 83 -4.77 -10.62 17.82
CA SER A 83 -3.62 -9.74 18.08
C SER A 83 -3.73 -8.42 17.32
N LEU A 84 -3.46 -7.30 17.99
CA LEU A 84 -3.45 -5.96 17.37
C LEU A 84 -2.16 -5.75 16.55
N HIS A 85 -2.29 -5.32 15.30
CA HIS A 85 -1.16 -4.87 14.50
C HIS A 85 -0.71 -3.47 14.92
N THR A 86 0.58 -3.17 14.75
CA THR A 86 1.18 -1.88 15.11
C THR A 86 0.88 -0.76 14.12
N GLU A 87 0.44 -1.10 12.92
CA GLU A 87 0.22 -0.16 11.81
C GLU A 87 -1.13 -0.41 11.14
N SER A 88 -1.72 0.63 10.55
CA SER A 88 -2.91 0.51 9.72
C SER A 88 -2.59 -0.08 8.34
N LEU A 89 -3.59 -0.65 7.66
CA LEU A 89 -3.37 -1.21 6.32
C LEU A 89 -2.97 -0.11 5.32
N GLY A 90 -3.58 1.07 5.41
CA GLY A 90 -3.23 2.22 4.59
C GLY A 90 -1.76 2.65 4.76
N ALA A 91 -1.24 2.63 5.99
CA ALA A 91 0.17 2.94 6.24
C ALA A 91 1.13 1.91 5.62
N VAL A 92 0.77 0.62 5.65
CA VAL A 92 1.55 -0.44 4.98
C VAL A 92 1.52 -0.25 3.45
N VAL A 93 0.35 0.06 2.87
CA VAL A 93 0.22 0.32 1.43
C VAL A 93 1.01 1.56 1.00
N ASP A 94 1.00 2.65 1.78
CA ASP A 94 1.81 3.85 1.53
C ASP A 94 3.31 3.53 1.47
N ARG A 95 3.79 2.72 2.42
CA ARG A 95 5.18 2.29 2.47
C ARG A 95 5.56 1.44 1.27
N MET A 96 4.70 0.51 0.86
CA MET A 96 4.90 -0.28 -0.36
C MET A 96 4.95 0.61 -1.61
N ALA A 97 4.05 1.58 -1.73
CA ALA A 97 4.01 2.52 -2.84
C ALA A 97 5.30 3.33 -2.93
N ARG A 98 5.78 3.85 -1.79
CA ARG A 98 7.08 4.55 -1.69
C ARG A 98 8.24 3.66 -2.11
N SER A 99 8.34 2.45 -1.55
CA SER A 99 9.44 1.53 -1.86
C SER A 99 9.43 1.09 -3.34
N TRP A 100 8.24 0.97 -3.95
CA TRP A 100 8.12 0.70 -5.37
C TRP A 100 8.67 1.85 -6.22
N VAL A 101 8.34 3.10 -5.86
CA VAL A 101 8.90 4.28 -6.54
C VAL A 101 10.42 4.35 -6.38
N ASP A 102 10.92 4.16 -5.15
CA ASP A 102 12.36 4.20 -4.86
C ASP A 102 13.13 3.11 -5.64
N ALA A 103 12.59 1.90 -5.75
CA ALA A 103 13.19 0.81 -6.52
C ALA A 103 13.26 1.09 -8.03
N ASN A 104 12.22 1.69 -8.61
CA ASN A 104 12.24 2.10 -10.02
C ASN A 104 13.23 3.24 -10.25
N GLN A 105 13.25 4.25 -9.37
CA GLN A 105 14.21 5.35 -9.48
C GLN A 105 15.67 4.90 -9.32
N ALA A 106 15.91 3.86 -8.52
CA ALA A 106 17.25 3.30 -8.37
C ALA A 106 17.78 2.71 -9.69
N ILE A 107 16.91 2.09 -10.49
CA ILE A 107 17.27 1.62 -11.85
C ILE A 107 17.69 2.82 -12.70
N ASP A 108 16.90 3.90 -12.71
CA ASP A 108 17.18 5.07 -13.54
C ASP A 108 18.47 5.79 -13.12
N ARG A 109 18.75 5.86 -11.81
CA ARG A 109 19.91 6.59 -11.26
C ARG A 109 21.21 5.81 -11.28
N HIS A 110 21.15 4.51 -11.01
CA HIS A 110 22.33 3.68 -10.75
C HIS A 110 22.50 2.54 -11.75
N GLY A 111 21.49 2.30 -12.59
CA GLY A 111 21.46 1.19 -13.52
C GLY A 111 20.92 -0.10 -12.88
N PRO A 112 20.42 -1.04 -13.71
CA PRO A 112 19.72 -2.24 -13.24
C PRO A 112 20.62 -3.23 -12.49
N ARG A 113 21.94 -3.19 -12.69
CA ARG A 113 22.91 -4.11 -12.08
C ARG A 113 23.62 -3.56 -10.85
N SER A 114 23.31 -2.35 -10.40
CA SER A 114 23.99 -1.76 -9.26
C SER A 114 23.56 -2.41 -7.94
N ASP A 115 24.47 -2.50 -6.98
CA ASP A 115 24.14 -2.96 -5.62
C ASP A 115 23.06 -2.09 -4.96
N ASN A 116 23.03 -0.79 -5.29
CA ASN A 116 22.00 0.11 -4.74
C ASN A 116 20.60 -0.24 -5.28
N THR A 117 20.50 -0.54 -6.58
CA THR A 117 19.27 -1.04 -7.18
C THR A 117 18.83 -2.33 -6.49
N HIS A 118 19.74 -3.30 -6.31
CA HIS A 118 19.42 -4.55 -5.62
C HIS A 118 18.89 -4.33 -4.21
N LYS A 119 19.47 -3.39 -3.44
CA LYS A 119 18.98 -3.05 -2.08
C LYS A 119 17.54 -2.55 -2.08
N HIS A 120 17.18 -1.64 -2.99
CA HIS A 120 15.81 -1.13 -3.06
C HIS A 120 14.80 -2.20 -3.50
N TRP A 121 15.18 -3.06 -4.44
CA TRP A 121 14.33 -4.19 -4.85
C TRP A 121 14.18 -5.24 -3.76
N TYR A 122 15.25 -5.53 -3.00
CA TYR A 122 15.20 -6.41 -1.86
C TYR A 122 14.26 -5.86 -0.78
N HIS A 123 14.38 -4.57 -0.46
CA HIS A 123 13.48 -3.94 0.51
C HIS A 123 12.01 -3.98 0.08
N LEU A 124 11.72 -3.78 -1.21
CA LEU A 124 10.37 -3.93 -1.75
C LEU A 124 9.86 -5.37 -1.59
N ALA A 125 10.71 -6.38 -1.80
CA ALA A 125 10.33 -7.78 -1.61
C ALA A 125 9.96 -8.09 -0.16
N GLU A 126 10.73 -7.59 0.82
CA GLU A 126 10.41 -7.75 2.25
C GLU A 126 9.03 -7.15 2.60
N LEU A 127 8.71 -5.98 2.04
CA LEU A 127 7.40 -5.35 2.23
C LEU A 127 6.27 -6.14 1.57
N VAL A 128 6.52 -6.73 0.39
CA VAL A 128 5.56 -7.59 -0.31
C VAL A 128 5.26 -8.86 0.49
N ASP A 129 6.28 -9.50 1.05
CA ASP A 129 6.13 -10.68 1.89
C ASP A 129 5.36 -10.33 3.17
N GLY A 130 5.76 -9.25 3.86
CA GLY A 130 5.09 -8.79 5.08
C GLY A 130 3.62 -8.39 4.86
N TYR A 131 3.30 -7.75 3.73
CA TYR A 131 1.92 -7.46 3.36
C TYR A 131 1.12 -8.74 3.07
N THR A 132 1.72 -9.71 2.39
CA THR A 132 1.07 -10.98 2.09
C THR A 132 0.70 -11.71 3.37
N ASP A 133 1.63 -11.81 4.32
CA ASP A 133 1.38 -12.39 5.65
C ASP A 133 0.29 -11.62 6.40
N LEU A 134 0.33 -10.29 6.38
CA LEU A 134 -0.67 -9.44 7.02
C LEU A 134 -2.08 -9.70 6.47
N VAL A 135 -2.24 -9.77 5.14
CA VAL A 135 -3.53 -10.04 4.50
C VAL A 135 -4.06 -11.42 4.88
N ILE A 136 -3.21 -12.44 4.89
CA ILE A 136 -3.60 -13.81 5.27
C ILE A 136 -4.01 -13.84 6.75
N ASP A 137 -3.27 -13.15 7.63
CA ASP A 137 -3.59 -13.07 9.06
C ASP A 137 -4.89 -12.33 9.34
N VAL A 138 -5.14 -11.21 8.67
CA VAL A 138 -6.37 -10.41 8.84
C VAL A 138 -7.58 -11.15 8.26
N ALA A 139 -7.47 -11.71 7.05
CA ALA A 139 -8.54 -12.50 6.45
C ALA A 139 -8.86 -13.77 7.24
N GLY A 140 -7.84 -14.36 7.88
CA GLY A 140 -7.98 -15.50 8.78
C GLY A 140 -8.43 -15.16 10.20
N GLY A 141 -8.69 -13.89 10.52
CA GLY A 141 -9.10 -13.46 11.86
C GLY A 141 -8.01 -13.64 12.94
N ARG A 142 -6.75 -13.84 12.56
CA ARG A 142 -5.63 -13.99 13.50
C ARG A 142 -5.09 -12.64 13.96
N ARG A 143 -5.25 -11.60 13.14
CA ARG A 143 -4.78 -10.24 13.42
C ARG A 143 -5.88 -9.22 13.20
N ARG A 144 -5.98 -8.24 14.10
CA ARG A 144 -6.80 -7.06 13.93
C ARG A 144 -5.95 -5.84 13.60
N LEU A 145 -6.50 -4.98 12.76
CA LEU A 145 -5.90 -3.69 12.42
C LEU A 145 -6.28 -2.64 13.48
N PRO A 146 -5.44 -1.63 13.73
CA PRO A 146 -5.79 -0.53 14.62
C PRO A 146 -7.01 0.24 14.08
N GLU A 147 -7.87 0.66 15.00
CA GLU A 147 -8.92 1.65 14.75
C GLU A 147 -8.26 3.03 14.66
N GLN A 148 -8.67 3.87 13.70
CA GLN A 148 -8.16 5.23 13.57
C GLN A 148 -8.85 6.20 14.53
#